data_AF-A0A1V5WT30-F1
#
_entry.id   AF-A0A1V5WT30-F1
#
_cell.length_a   1.000
_cell.length_b   1.000
_cell.length_c   1.000
_cell.angle_alpha   90.00
_cell.angle_beta   90.00
_cell.angle_gamma   90.00
#
_symmetry.space_group_name_H-M   'P 1'
#
loop_
_entity.id
_entity.type
_entity.pdbx_description
1 polymer ?
#
loop_
_entity_poly.entity_id
_entity_poly.type
_entity_poly.pdbx_seq_one_letter_code
_entity_poly.pdbx_strand_id
1 'polypeptide(L)'
;MLQKNFNEYLICNASSPLISDGLLREELLLYNISSDKWEALTQEFGEITGKQLSPDDEIGTLSGGQKVLLMCFLALYSPAPKILFIDLWRSLDERNRQKIEDLLKVYSEAKEIRQEEILDKT
;
A
#
# COMPACT_ATOMS: atom_id res chain seq x y z
N MET A 1 0.04 9.99 19.41
CA MET A 1 0.01 10.77 18.15
C MET A 1 -1.06 10.28 17.20
N LEU A 2 -1.25 8.96 17.03
CA LEU A 2 -2.28 8.36 16.15
C LEU A 2 -3.68 8.99 16.24
N GLN A 3 -4.19 9.31 17.46
CA GLN A 3 -5.51 9.93 17.65
C GLN A 3 -5.74 11.24 16.88
N LYS A 4 -4.69 11.99 16.52
CA LYS A 4 -4.83 13.25 15.76
C LYS A 4 -4.88 13.05 14.24
N ASN A 5 -4.50 11.87 13.73
CA ASN A 5 -4.32 11.62 12.30
C ASN A 5 -5.48 10.82 11.66
N PHE A 6 -6.32 10.14 12.46
CA PHE A 6 -7.36 9.21 11.95
C PHE A 6 -8.38 9.83 10.99
N ASN A 7 -8.64 11.14 11.08
CA ASN A 7 -9.60 11.81 10.21
C ASN A 7 -8.96 12.55 9.03
N GLU A 8 -7.62 12.55 8.93
CA GLU A 8 -6.90 13.30 7.90
C GLU A 8 -6.08 12.41 6.96
N TYR A 9 -5.66 11.23 7.42
CA TYR A 9 -4.75 10.35 6.68
C TYR A 9 -5.45 9.05 6.30
N LEU A 10 -5.16 8.58 5.09
CA LEU A 10 -5.27 7.16 4.79
C LEU A 10 -4.17 6.42 5.56
N ILE A 11 -4.56 5.60 6.54
CA ILE A 11 -3.62 4.86 7.38
C ILE A 11 -3.37 3.47 6.80
N CYS A 12 -2.11 3.16 6.57
CA CYS A 12 -1.64 1.91 5.99
C CYS A 12 -0.69 1.22 6.97
N ASN A 13 -1.19 0.22 7.70
CA ASN A 13 -0.39 -0.53 8.68
C ASN A 13 0.25 -1.76 8.02
N ALA A 14 1.58 -1.74 7.87
CA ALA A 14 2.32 -2.82 7.22
C ALA A 14 2.41 -4.11 8.06
N SER A 15 2.07 -4.07 9.34
CA SER A 15 1.93 -5.25 10.21
C SER A 15 0.59 -5.95 10.04
N SER A 16 -0.38 -5.29 9.39
CA SER A 16 -1.69 -5.86 9.04
C SER A 16 -2.15 -5.32 7.68
N PRO A 17 -1.42 -5.65 6.59
CA PRO A 17 -1.66 -5.07 5.28
C PRO A 17 -2.91 -5.68 4.64
N LEU A 18 -3.76 -4.83 4.07
CA LEU A 18 -5.04 -5.19 3.43
C LEU A 18 -6.03 -5.79 4.45
N ILE A 19 -7.21 -5.18 4.55
CA ILE A 19 -8.18 -5.54 5.60
C ILE A 19 -9.13 -6.66 5.14
N SER A 20 -9.23 -6.88 3.83
CA SER A 20 -10.02 -7.95 3.22
C SER A 20 -9.17 -9.21 3.00
N ASP A 21 -9.67 -10.34 3.48
CA ASP A 21 -9.24 -11.68 3.04
C ASP A 21 -10.01 -12.17 1.80
N GLY A 22 -10.84 -11.31 1.22
CA GLY A 22 -11.67 -11.57 0.05
C GLY A 22 -10.95 -11.26 -1.26
N LEU A 23 -11.71 -10.70 -2.20
CA LEU A 23 -11.26 -10.48 -3.58
C LEU A 23 -10.63 -9.11 -3.72
N LEU A 24 -9.62 -9.00 -4.59
CA LEU A 24 -8.87 -7.76 -4.79
C LEU A 24 -9.77 -6.57 -5.17
N ARG A 25 -10.85 -6.80 -5.91
CA ARG A 25 -11.85 -5.77 -6.24
C ARG A 25 -12.45 -5.06 -5.02
N GLU A 26 -12.50 -5.72 -3.87
CA GLU A 26 -12.99 -5.11 -2.62
C GLU A 26 -12.00 -4.07 -2.10
N GLU A 27 -10.71 -4.37 -2.13
CA GLU A 27 -9.66 -3.39 -1.79
C GLU A 27 -9.62 -2.25 -2.81
N LEU A 28 -9.79 -2.53 -4.10
CA LEU A 28 -9.90 -1.47 -5.12
C LEU A 28 -11.03 -0.49 -4.82
N LEU A 29 -12.18 -1.00 -4.34
CA LEU A 29 -13.30 -0.18 -3.91
C LEU A 29 -12.97 0.63 -2.65
N LEU A 30 -12.35 0.02 -1.63
CA LEU A 30 -11.99 0.68 -0.38
C LEU A 30 -10.99 1.82 -0.59
N TYR A 31 -10.03 1.64 -1.49
CA TYR A 31 -9.04 2.66 -1.86
C TYR A 31 -9.53 3.62 -2.94
N ASN A 32 -10.75 3.44 -3.45
CA ASN A 32 -11.35 4.23 -4.53
C ASN A 32 -10.43 4.32 -5.78
N ILE A 33 -9.94 3.16 -6.22
CA ILE A 33 -9.09 3.03 -7.40
C ILE A 33 -9.96 3.01 -8.65
N SER A 34 -9.73 3.98 -9.53
CA SER A 34 -10.37 4.04 -10.84
C SER A 34 -9.74 3.05 -11.81
N SER A 35 -10.47 2.65 -12.85
CA SER A 35 -10.04 1.61 -13.80
C SER A 35 -8.78 1.99 -14.59
N ASP A 36 -8.58 3.27 -14.88
CA ASP A 36 -7.37 3.80 -15.52
C ASP A 36 -6.13 3.64 -14.62
N LYS A 37 -6.30 3.87 -13.32
CA LYS A 37 -5.23 3.71 -12.33
C LYS A 37 -4.93 2.25 -12.03
N TRP A 38 -5.93 1.38 -12.12
CA TRP A 38 -5.77 -0.05 -11.94
C TRP A 38 -4.79 -0.65 -12.96
N GLU A 39 -4.89 -0.26 -14.23
CA GLU A 39 -4.00 -0.75 -15.27
C GLU A 39 -2.53 -0.40 -14.98
N ALA A 40 -2.25 0.86 -14.67
CA ALA A 40 -0.90 1.31 -14.29
C ALA A 40 -0.38 0.58 -13.04
N LEU A 41 -1.22 0.46 -12.01
CA LEU A 41 -0.88 -0.23 -10.77
C LEU A 41 -0.50 -1.69 -11.01
N THR A 42 -1.32 -2.44 -11.76
CA THR A 42 -1.07 -3.86 -12.02
C THR A 42 0.18 -4.09 -12.85
N GLN A 43 0.43 -3.22 -13.82
CA GLN A 43 1.64 -3.28 -14.62
C GLN A 43 2.88 -3.12 -13.72
N GLU A 44 2.95 -2.05 -12.92
CA GLU A 44 4.09 -1.81 -12.04
C GLU A 44 4.26 -2.91 -10.98
N PHE A 45 3.16 -3.38 -10.40
CA PHE A 45 3.20 -4.48 -9.44
C PHE A 45 3.74 -5.77 -10.09
N GLY A 46 3.31 -6.07 -11.32
CA GLY A 46 3.77 -7.20 -12.11
C GLY A 46 5.25 -7.10 -12.48
N GLU A 47 5.74 -5.92 -12.85
CA GLU A 47 7.16 -5.68 -13.14
C GLU A 47 8.05 -5.89 -11.91
N ILE A 48 7.57 -5.53 -10.72
CA ILE A 48 8.33 -5.70 -9.47
C ILE A 48 8.30 -7.15 -8.98
N THR A 49 7.12 -7.77 -8.97
CA THR A 49 6.91 -9.05 -8.28
C THR A 49 6.91 -10.26 -9.23
N GLY A 50 6.74 -10.05 -10.52
CA GLY A 50 6.46 -11.10 -11.51
C GLY A 50 5.05 -11.68 -11.44
N LYS A 51 4.18 -11.19 -10.52
CA LYS A 51 2.81 -11.67 -10.37
C LYS A 51 1.85 -10.71 -11.07
N GLN A 52 1.09 -11.23 -12.02
CA GLN A 52 -0.04 -10.53 -12.62
C GLN A 52 -1.24 -10.60 -11.67
N LEU A 53 -1.97 -9.50 -11.55
CA LEU A 53 -3.14 -9.41 -10.68
C LEU A 53 -4.42 -9.31 -11.51
N SER A 54 -5.46 -10.00 -11.04
CA SER A 54 -6.84 -9.86 -11.48
C SER A 54 -7.69 -9.27 -10.34
N PRO A 55 -8.71 -8.44 -10.63
CA PRO A 55 -9.67 -8.00 -9.61
C PRO A 55 -10.39 -9.16 -8.89
N ASP A 56 -10.47 -10.32 -9.54
CA ASP A 56 -11.07 -11.55 -9.00
C ASP A 56 -10.06 -12.46 -8.31
N ASP A 57 -8.81 -12.02 -8.12
CA ASP A 57 -7.84 -12.77 -7.32
C ASP A 57 -8.19 -12.67 -5.83
N GLU A 58 -8.06 -13.79 -5.13
CA GLU A 58 -8.10 -13.82 -3.67
C GLU A 58 -6.81 -13.23 -3.08
N ILE A 59 -6.97 -12.22 -2.24
CA ILE A 59 -5.85 -11.52 -1.57
C ILE A 59 -5.05 -12.50 -0.70
N GLY A 60 -5.71 -13.52 -0.14
CA GLY A 60 -5.10 -14.60 0.63
C GLY A 60 -3.98 -15.34 -0.09
N THR A 61 -3.93 -15.30 -1.43
CA THR A 61 -2.89 -15.96 -2.25
C THR A 61 -1.58 -15.16 -2.35
N LEU A 62 -1.53 -13.93 -1.83
CA LEU A 62 -0.34 -13.09 -1.82
C LEU A 62 0.53 -13.39 -0.60
N SER A 63 1.85 -13.39 -0.79
CA SER A 63 2.78 -13.43 0.33
C SER A 63 2.66 -12.16 1.20
N GLY A 64 3.14 -12.21 2.45
CA GLY A 64 3.11 -11.03 3.33
C GLY A 64 3.74 -9.79 2.70
N GLY A 65 4.94 -9.94 2.10
CA GLY A 65 5.60 -8.84 1.39
C GLY A 65 4.82 -8.33 0.17
N GLN A 66 4.18 -9.23 -0.59
CA GLN A 66 3.30 -8.84 -1.71
C GLN A 66 2.08 -8.05 -1.23
N LYS A 67 1.47 -8.42 -0.09
CA LYS A 67 0.36 -7.67 0.51
C LYS A 67 0.80 -6.27 0.93
N VAL A 68 1.97 -6.13 1.56
CA VAL A 68 2.51 -4.81 1.95
C VAL A 68 2.77 -3.95 0.72
N LEU A 69 3.41 -4.52 -0.31
CA LEU A 69 3.68 -3.82 -1.55
C LEU A 69 2.38 -3.37 -2.23
N LEU A 70 1.40 -4.26 -2.35
CA LEU A 70 0.09 -3.96 -2.93
C LEU A 70 -0.63 -2.85 -2.13
N MET A 71 -0.61 -2.90 -0.80
CA MET A 71 -1.16 -1.83 0.04
C MET A 71 -0.51 -0.47 -0.26
N CYS A 72 0.82 -0.44 -0.45
CA CYS A 72 1.52 0.80 -0.82
C CYS A 72 1.04 1.32 -2.18
N PHE A 73 0.96 0.44 -3.17
CA PHE A 73 0.44 0.79 -4.49
C PHE A 73 -0.98 1.34 -4.43
N LEU A 74 -1.89 0.63 -3.77
CA LEU A 74 -3.27 1.08 -3.59
C LEU A 74 -3.34 2.45 -2.89
N ALA A 75 -2.55 2.66 -1.83
CA ALA A 75 -2.51 3.94 -1.13
C ALA A 75 -2.01 5.09 -2.02
N LEU A 76 -0.91 4.87 -2.74
CA LEU A 76 -0.30 5.89 -3.60
C LEU A 76 -1.22 6.25 -4.78
N TYR A 77 -1.83 5.25 -5.41
CA TYR A 77 -2.76 5.44 -6.52
C TYR A 77 -4.14 5.96 -6.08
N SER A 78 -4.53 5.79 -4.81
CA SER A 78 -5.78 6.32 -4.26
C SER A 78 -5.90 7.85 -4.45
N PRO A 79 -7.11 8.44 -4.35
CA PRO A 79 -7.27 9.89 -4.33
C PRO A 79 -6.87 10.53 -2.99
N ALA A 80 -6.44 9.77 -1.98
CA ALA A 80 -6.12 10.32 -0.66
C ALA A 80 -4.96 11.33 -0.75
N PRO A 81 -5.13 12.58 -0.26
CA PRO A 81 -4.09 13.60 -0.32
C PRO A 81 -3.02 13.43 0.77
N LYS A 82 -3.35 12.70 1.85
CA LYS A 82 -2.44 12.40 2.95
C LYS A 82 -2.43 10.91 3.25
N ILE A 83 -1.24 10.33 3.36
CA ILE A 83 -1.03 8.90 3.61
C ILE A 83 -0.08 8.74 4.78
N LEU A 84 -0.44 7.88 5.73
CA LEU A 84 0.41 7.51 6.86
C LEU A 84 0.71 6.01 6.77
N PHE A 85 1.97 5.69 6.50
CA PHE A 85 2.47 4.33 6.59
C PHE A 85 2.99 4.03 8.00
N ILE A 86 2.61 2.88 8.54
CA ILE A 86 3.05 2.42 9.86
C ILE A 86 3.88 1.14 9.68
N ASP A 87 5.07 1.11 10.28
CA ASP A 87 6.01 -0.02 10.28
C ASP A 87 6.44 -0.52 8.89
N LEU A 88 6.34 0.34 7.88
CA LEU A 88 6.57 -0.01 6.47
C LEU A 88 7.89 -0.73 6.22
N TRP A 89 9.00 -0.16 6.69
CA TRP A 89 10.33 -0.69 6.40
C TRP A 89 10.61 -2.02 7.09
N ARG A 90 10.00 -2.27 8.26
CA ARG A 90 10.16 -3.52 8.99
C ARG A 90 9.55 -4.70 8.23
N SER A 91 8.53 -4.45 7.41
CA SER A 91 7.80 -5.48 6.68
C SER A 91 8.30 -5.74 5.25
N LEU A 92 9.31 -5.00 4.78
CA LEU A 92 9.85 -5.12 3.41
C LEU A 92 11.29 -5.64 3.41
N ASP A 93 11.59 -6.55 2.47
CA ASP A 93 12.95 -6.93 2.13
C ASP A 93 13.69 -5.83 1.36
N GLU A 94 15.01 -5.95 1.24
CA GLU A 94 15.89 -4.93 0.63
C GLU A 94 15.49 -4.57 -0.80
N ARG A 95 15.08 -5.54 -1.62
CA ARG A 95 14.69 -5.30 -3.01
C ARG A 95 13.40 -4.47 -3.07
N ASN A 96 12.41 -4.82 -2.26
CA ASN A 96 11.13 -4.13 -2.22
C ASN A 96 11.24 -2.74 -1.56
N ARG A 97 12.17 -2.56 -0.60
CA ARG A 97 12.46 -1.25 0.00
C ARG A 97 12.87 -0.22 -1.03
N GLN A 98 13.86 -0.52 -1.88
CA GLN A 98 14.35 0.45 -2.86
C GLN A 98 13.23 0.90 -3.82
N LYS A 99 12.39 -0.05 -4.27
CA LYS A 99 11.24 0.25 -5.14
C LYS A 99 10.23 1.16 -4.47
N ILE A 100 9.89 0.88 -3.22
CA ILE A 100 8.98 1.71 -2.44
C ILE A 100 9.57 3.09 -2.19
N GLU A 101 10.86 3.22 -1.85
CA GLU A 101 11.51 4.52 -1.69
C GLU A 101 11.40 5.40 -2.94
N ASP A 102 11.61 4.81 -4.12
CA ASP A 102 11.54 5.54 -5.38
C ASP A 102 10.10 6.01 -5.67
N LEU A 103 9.12 5.15 -5.42
CA LEU A 103 7.70 5.52 -5.54
C LEU A 103 7.32 6.63 -4.55
N LEU A 104 7.76 6.52 -3.29
CA LEU A 104 7.47 7.53 -2.27
C LEU A 104 8.02 8.90 -2.67
N LYS A 105 9.22 8.97 -3.27
CA LYS A 105 9.78 10.23 -3.78
C LYS A 105 8.88 10.84 -4.85
N VAL A 106 8.47 10.07 -5.84
CA VAL A 106 7.61 10.55 -6.95
C VAL A 106 6.27 11.08 -6.41
N TYR A 107 5.61 10.32 -5.54
CA TYR A 107 4.29 10.69 -5.05
C TYR A 107 4.31 11.78 -3.97
N SER A 108 5.45 12.00 -3.30
CA SER A 108 5.60 13.08 -2.30
C SER A 108 5.45 14.48 -2.89
N GLU A 109 5.57 14.64 -4.21
CA GLU A 109 5.33 15.92 -4.89
C GLU A 109 3.85 16.32 -4.90
N ALA A 110 2.95 15.33 -4.85
CA ALA A 110 1.50 15.53 -4.94
C ALA A 110 0.74 15.20 -3.65
N LYS A 111 1.36 14.47 -2.72
CA LYS A 111 0.72 13.94 -1.51
C LYS A 111 1.58 14.18 -0.28
N GLU A 112 0.93 14.46 0.84
CA GLU A 112 1.59 14.45 2.15
C GLU A 112 1.75 13.00 2.61
N ILE A 113 2.99 12.47 2.53
CA ILE A 113 3.27 11.10 2.94
C ILE A 113 4.11 11.11 4.23
N ARG A 114 3.61 10.42 5.25
CA ARG A 114 4.29 10.24 6.54
C ARG A 114 4.54 8.77 6.82
N GLN A 115 5.54 8.54 7.64
CA GLN A 115 5.95 7.21 8.06
C GLN A 115 6.17 7.23 9.58
N GLU A 116 5.60 6.26 10.28
CA GLU A 116 5.78 6.07 11.71
C GLU A 116 6.20 4.62 11.98
N GLU A 117 7.02 4.42 13.00
CA GLU A 117 7.29 3.09 13.55
C GLU A 117 6.63 2.99 14.93
N ILE A 118 5.94 1.88 15.19
CA ILE A 118 5.48 1.57 16.53
C ILE A 118 6.62 0.83 17.22
N LEU A 119 7.22 1.50 18.21
CA LEU A 119 8.11 0.84 19.16
C LEU A 119 7.24 -0.05 20.05
N ASP A 120 7.43 -1.36 19.96
CA ASP A 120 6.83 -2.28 20.91
C ASP A 120 7.22 -1.81 22.32
N LYS A 121 6.21 -1.48 23.13
CA LYS A 121 6.40 -1.35 24.56
C LYS A 121 6.56 -2.77 25.10
N THR A 122 7.80 -3.25 25.16
CA THR A 122 8.14 -4.39 26.05
C THR A 122 7.79 -4.07 27.48
#